data_AF-A0A940WUX4-F1
#
_entry.id   AF-A0A940WUX4-F1
#
_cell.length_a   1.000
_cell.length_b   1.000
_cell.length_c   1.000
_cell.angle_alpha   90.00
_cell.angle_beta   90.00
_cell.angle_gamma   90.00
#
_symmetry.space_group_name_H-M   'P 1'
#
loop_
_entity.id
_entity.type
_entity.pdbx_description
1 polymer ?
#
loop_
_entity_poly.entity_id
_entity_poly.type
_entity_poly.pdbx_seq_one_letter_code
_entity_poly.pdbx_strand_id
1 'polypeptide(L)'
;MIQLMGRPFQLDNSTNMSNMEKMIIQSMDQAPDLYSYHSMDEFSFEINIRRNLIESAISMSEGQSQFTTFEHTSCNPSYWYVSESGGFLLRNDVRPSDGIWDIYRNSSLYSFECATACVINFYHAILRQIGDHLFNLIFQNLYLYSWHTDSDLELQTFYGDLLPGDVVYFSNPDVNPNTFWYRGENAVFLGNDLFFGHGIGIKSAEEMIEILNEFRQPQSTQSSYLTNLITRPSFSRLYQFLSLQRNDRTYKKQQYLIHHNHCSISYLQHLYFLFKR
;
A
#
# COMPACT_ATOMS: atom_id res chain seq x y z
N MET A 1 -3.92 20.88 -9.59
CA MET A 1 -5.21 21.42 -10.13
C MET A 1 -6.18 20.28 -10.41
N ILE A 2 -7.46 20.43 -10.03
CA ILE A 2 -8.50 19.39 -10.20
C ILE A 2 -9.52 19.80 -11.28
N GLN A 3 -9.92 18.85 -12.14
CA GLN A 3 -10.98 19.01 -13.14
C GLN A 3 -12.03 17.89 -13.04
N LEU A 4 -13.30 18.27 -13.10
CA LEU A 4 -14.44 17.37 -13.26
C LEU A 4 -15.10 17.64 -14.60
N MET A 5 -15.21 16.61 -15.46
CA MET A 5 -15.79 16.72 -16.81
C MET A 5 -15.18 17.88 -17.63
N GLY A 6 -13.88 18.11 -17.47
CA GLY A 6 -13.14 19.19 -18.15
C GLY A 6 -13.36 20.59 -17.59
N ARG A 7 -14.04 20.74 -16.44
CA ARG A 7 -14.23 22.02 -15.74
C ARG A 7 -13.39 22.06 -14.47
N PRO A 8 -12.75 23.19 -14.12
CA PRO A 8 -12.06 23.34 -12.84
C PRO A 8 -12.99 23.03 -11.68
N PHE A 9 -12.52 22.20 -10.75
CA PHE A 9 -13.20 21.92 -9.49
C PHE A 9 -12.68 22.88 -8.42
N GLN A 10 -13.58 23.39 -7.59
CA GLN A 10 -13.23 24.14 -6.39
C GLN A 10 -13.95 23.52 -5.20
N LEU A 11 -13.21 23.29 -4.13
CA LEU A 11 -13.76 22.78 -2.89
C LEU A 11 -14.65 23.86 -2.25
N ASP A 12 -15.96 23.58 -2.15
CA ASP A 12 -16.88 24.45 -1.42
C ASP A 12 -16.85 24.13 0.08
N ASN A 13 -16.74 25.16 0.91
CA ASN A 13 -16.73 25.06 2.37
C ASN A 13 -18.04 24.50 2.96
N SER A 14 -19.16 24.55 2.22
CA SER A 14 -20.42 23.92 2.66
C SER A 14 -20.47 22.41 2.48
N THR A 15 -19.49 21.81 1.80
CA THR A 15 -19.44 20.36 1.56
C THR A 15 -19.11 19.63 2.85
N ASN A 16 -19.96 18.69 3.25
CA ASN A 16 -19.78 17.89 4.46
C ASN A 16 -18.69 16.83 4.25
N MET A 17 -17.43 17.27 4.23
CA MET A 17 -16.23 16.43 4.10
C MET A 17 -15.44 16.41 5.40
N SER A 18 -14.87 15.26 5.72
CA SER A 18 -13.91 15.10 6.81
C SER A 18 -12.65 15.93 6.59
N ASN A 19 -11.92 16.22 7.66
CA ASN A 19 -10.65 16.95 7.57
C ASN A 19 -9.61 16.22 6.72
N MET A 20 -9.62 14.89 6.73
CA MET A 20 -8.71 14.07 5.93
C MET A 20 -9.00 14.19 4.43
N GLU A 21 -10.27 14.18 4.03
CA GLU A 21 -10.66 14.38 2.63
C GLU A 21 -10.29 15.80 2.16
N LYS A 22 -10.53 16.81 3.00
CA LYS A 22 -10.13 18.20 2.70
C LYS A 22 -8.62 18.31 2.50
N MET A 23 -7.82 17.67 3.36
CA MET A 23 -6.37 17.64 3.24
C MET A 23 -5.93 16.98 1.94
N ILE A 24 -6.50 15.82 1.58
CA ILE A 24 -6.20 15.14 0.30
C ILE A 24 -6.50 16.07 -0.88
N ILE A 25 -7.69 16.67 -0.92
CA ILE A 25 -8.13 17.55 -2.00
C ILE A 25 -7.23 18.78 -2.09
N GLN A 26 -6.85 19.38 -0.96
CA GLN A 26 -5.94 20.52 -0.92
C GLN A 26 -4.55 20.15 -1.46
N SER A 27 -4.01 18.98 -1.07
CA SER A 27 -2.73 18.49 -1.62
C SER A 27 -2.79 18.30 -3.14
N MET A 28 -3.89 17.74 -3.66
CA MET A 28 -4.10 17.57 -5.10
C MET A 28 -4.24 18.89 -5.86
N ASP A 29 -4.86 19.90 -5.25
CA ASP A 29 -5.01 21.21 -5.88
C ASP A 29 -3.67 21.95 -5.96
N GLN A 30 -2.87 21.86 -4.89
CA GLN A 30 -1.53 22.46 -4.78
C GLN A 30 -0.45 21.72 -5.61
N ALA A 31 -0.65 20.43 -5.89
CA ALA A 31 0.25 19.67 -6.73
C ALA A 31 0.27 20.21 -8.17
N PRO A 32 1.43 20.16 -8.85
CA PRO A 32 1.58 20.67 -10.21
C PRO A 32 0.83 19.82 -11.24
N ASP A 33 0.51 18.57 -10.90
CA ASP A 33 -0.24 17.66 -11.76
C ASP A 33 -1.70 18.10 -11.97
N LEU A 34 -2.22 17.74 -13.14
CA LEU A 34 -3.63 17.87 -13.47
C LEU A 34 -4.36 16.57 -13.13
N TYR A 35 -5.29 16.64 -12.17
CA TYR A 35 -6.17 15.53 -11.79
C TYR A 35 -7.52 15.71 -12.48
N SER A 36 -7.82 14.86 -13.47
CA SER A 36 -9.04 14.97 -14.28
C SER A 36 -9.91 13.74 -14.11
N TYR A 37 -11.21 13.96 -13.85
CA TYR A 37 -12.19 12.92 -13.62
C TYR A 37 -13.39 13.07 -14.56
N HIS A 38 -13.97 11.95 -14.97
CA HIS A 38 -15.14 11.91 -15.84
C HIS A 38 -16.46 12.11 -15.09
N SER A 39 -16.46 11.96 -13.76
CA SER A 39 -17.65 12.12 -12.92
C SER A 39 -17.27 12.49 -11.48
N MET A 40 -18.25 13.02 -10.73
CA MET A 40 -18.08 13.25 -9.29
C MET A 40 -17.84 11.92 -8.55
N ASP A 41 -18.47 10.84 -8.99
CA ASP A 41 -18.32 9.51 -8.38
C ASP A 41 -16.90 8.97 -8.53
N GLU A 42 -16.26 9.13 -9.69
CA GLU A 42 -14.86 8.74 -9.91
C GLU A 42 -13.91 9.55 -9.01
N PHE A 43 -14.14 10.86 -8.90
CA PHE A 43 -13.37 11.73 -8.01
C PHE A 43 -13.55 11.31 -6.55
N SER A 44 -14.79 11.19 -6.08
CA SER A 44 -15.09 10.71 -4.73
C SER A 44 -14.54 9.31 -4.46
N PHE A 45 -14.49 8.44 -5.46
CA PHE A 45 -13.88 7.12 -5.33
C PHE A 45 -12.39 7.20 -5.00
N GLU A 46 -11.60 7.99 -5.73
CA GLU A 46 -10.18 8.18 -5.42
C GLU A 46 -9.99 8.79 -4.02
N ILE A 47 -10.73 9.85 -3.69
CA ILE A 47 -10.64 10.52 -2.39
C ILE A 47 -10.94 9.55 -1.25
N ASN A 48 -11.99 8.72 -1.39
CA ASN A 48 -12.35 7.74 -0.38
C ASN A 48 -11.29 6.62 -0.25
N ILE A 49 -10.73 6.12 -1.35
CA ILE A 49 -9.67 5.10 -1.27
C ILE A 49 -8.42 5.66 -0.58
N ARG A 50 -8.00 6.89 -0.92
CA ARG A 50 -6.86 7.56 -0.26
C ARG A 50 -7.11 7.73 1.24
N ARG A 51 -8.30 8.19 1.62
CA ARG A 51 -8.72 8.28 3.04
C ARG A 51 -8.66 6.91 3.72
N ASN A 52 -9.23 5.89 3.08
CA ASN A 52 -9.25 4.54 3.63
C ASN A 52 -7.84 3.93 3.73
N LEU A 53 -6.90 4.31 2.87
CA LEU A 53 -5.49 3.92 2.94
C LEU A 53 -4.79 4.50 4.15
N ILE A 54 -4.98 5.80 4.40
CA ILE A 54 -4.46 6.48 5.58
C ILE A 54 -5.05 5.83 6.85
N GLU A 55 -6.36 5.62 6.89
CA GLU A 55 -7.02 4.96 8.01
C GLU A 55 -6.54 3.51 8.20
N SER A 56 -6.28 2.76 7.12
CA SER A 56 -5.71 1.41 7.20
C SER A 56 -4.31 1.44 7.81
N ALA A 57 -3.45 2.37 7.37
CA ALA A 57 -2.11 2.52 7.89
C ALA A 57 -2.11 2.87 9.39
N ILE A 58 -3.00 3.78 9.81
CA ILE A 58 -3.20 4.14 11.21
C ILE A 58 -3.67 2.91 12.01
N SER A 59 -4.69 2.19 11.55
CA SER A 59 -5.17 0.98 12.23
C SER A 59 -4.11 -0.12 12.34
N MET A 60 -3.24 -0.26 11.33
CA MET A 60 -2.12 -1.21 11.40
C MET A 60 -1.08 -0.76 12.44
N SER A 61 -0.79 0.53 12.51
CA SER A 61 0.11 1.11 13.52
C SER A 61 -0.41 0.97 14.96
N GLU A 62 -1.72 1.04 15.15
CA GLU A 62 -2.38 0.85 16.46
C GLU A 62 -2.50 -0.63 16.83
N GLY A 63 -2.37 -1.53 15.83
CA GLY A 63 -2.37 -2.96 16.01
C GLY A 63 -1.07 -3.51 16.61
N GLN A 64 -1.01 -4.84 16.70
CA GLN A 64 0.09 -5.58 17.32
C GLN A 64 0.85 -6.46 16.32
N SER A 65 0.59 -6.30 15.01
CA SER A 65 1.32 -7.02 13.97
C SER A 65 2.77 -6.57 13.95
N GLN A 66 3.69 -7.52 13.89
CA GLN A 66 5.12 -7.24 14.02
C GLN A 66 5.83 -7.26 12.66
N PHE A 67 6.89 -6.46 12.53
CA PHE A 67 7.81 -6.62 11.42
C PHE A 67 8.67 -7.87 11.62
N THR A 68 8.90 -8.62 10.53
CA THR A 68 9.86 -9.72 10.50
C THR A 68 10.29 -10.01 9.06
N THR A 69 11.34 -10.81 8.88
CA THR A 69 11.76 -11.30 7.55
C THR A 69 10.86 -12.45 7.06
N PHE A 70 10.93 -12.80 5.78
CA PHE A 70 10.16 -13.91 5.22
C PHE A 70 10.39 -15.25 5.96
N GLU A 71 11.61 -15.51 6.42
CA GLU A 71 11.96 -16.74 7.16
C GLU A 71 11.18 -16.91 8.46
N HIS A 72 10.83 -15.81 9.13
CA HIS A 72 10.20 -15.80 10.44
C HIS A 72 8.76 -15.27 10.41
N THR A 73 8.18 -15.25 9.21
CA THR A 73 6.81 -14.79 8.97
C THR A 73 5.81 -15.73 9.62
N SER A 74 4.77 -15.16 10.25
CA SER A 74 3.71 -15.91 10.92
C SER A 74 2.34 -15.27 10.69
N CYS A 75 1.28 -16.09 10.69
CA CYS A 75 -0.10 -15.66 10.50
C CYS A 75 -1.06 -16.52 11.30
N ASN A 76 -2.29 -16.05 11.49
CA ASN A 76 -3.36 -16.85 12.07
C ASN A 76 -3.70 -18.07 11.18
N PRO A 77 -3.44 -19.32 11.65
CA PRO A 77 -3.63 -20.53 10.85
C PRO A 77 -5.11 -20.86 10.55
N SER A 78 -6.03 -20.16 11.22
CA SER A 78 -7.47 -20.26 10.94
C SER A 78 -7.83 -19.66 9.58
N TYR A 79 -7.01 -18.74 9.05
CA TYR A 79 -7.28 -18.01 7.80
C TYR A 79 -6.23 -18.25 6.72
N TRP A 80 -4.97 -18.42 7.11
CA TRP A 80 -3.83 -18.40 6.19
C TRP A 80 -2.88 -19.58 6.45
N TYR A 81 -2.22 -20.04 5.39
CA TYR A 81 -1.04 -20.90 5.47
C TYR A 81 0.22 -20.06 5.23
N VAL A 82 1.27 -20.28 6.04
CA VAL A 82 2.60 -19.77 5.71
C VAL A 82 3.23 -20.72 4.69
N SER A 83 3.52 -20.22 3.49
CA SER A 83 4.23 -20.97 2.45
C SER A 83 5.71 -21.14 2.81
N GLU A 84 6.41 -22.05 2.13
CA GLU A 84 7.86 -22.25 2.30
C GLU A 84 8.68 -20.98 2.04
N SER A 85 8.16 -20.06 1.22
CA SER A 85 8.81 -18.79 0.92
C SER A 85 8.46 -17.67 1.90
N GLY A 86 7.66 -17.93 2.93
CA GLY A 86 7.25 -16.92 3.92
C GLY A 86 6.08 -16.04 3.47
N GLY A 87 5.34 -16.41 2.42
CA GLY A 87 4.11 -15.72 2.02
C GLY A 87 2.85 -16.31 2.67
N PHE A 88 1.80 -15.52 2.85
CA PHE A 88 0.49 -15.97 3.35
C PHE A 88 -0.41 -16.42 2.20
N LEU A 89 -0.69 -17.72 2.14
CA LEU A 89 -1.67 -18.28 1.22
C LEU A 89 -3.02 -18.39 1.92
N LEU A 90 -4.03 -17.69 1.40
CA LEU A 90 -5.38 -17.77 1.94
C LEU A 90 -5.88 -19.21 1.81
N ARG A 91 -6.51 -19.72 2.86
CA ARG A 91 -7.12 -21.04 2.78
C ARG A 91 -8.32 -21.04 1.83
N ASN A 92 -8.52 -22.15 1.12
CA ASN A 92 -9.58 -22.27 0.11
C ASN A 92 -11.00 -22.22 0.71
N ASP A 93 -11.15 -22.47 2.01
CA ASP A 93 -12.43 -22.44 2.74
C ASP A 93 -12.73 -21.09 3.41
N VAL A 94 -11.85 -20.10 3.22
CA VAL A 94 -11.93 -18.78 3.87
C VAL A 94 -12.28 -17.71 2.84
N ARG A 95 -13.16 -16.78 3.22
CA ARG A 95 -13.48 -15.63 2.37
C ARG A 95 -12.31 -14.62 2.39
N PRO A 96 -11.89 -14.09 1.24
CA PRO A 96 -10.85 -13.06 1.17
C PRO A 96 -11.02 -11.88 2.13
N SER A 97 -12.24 -11.35 2.25
CA SER A 97 -12.56 -10.26 3.19
C SER A 97 -12.26 -10.65 4.63
N ASP A 98 -12.60 -11.88 5.03
CA ASP A 98 -12.43 -12.35 6.40
C ASP A 98 -10.94 -12.50 6.74
N GLY A 99 -10.15 -13.01 5.78
CA GLY A 99 -8.69 -13.09 5.93
C GLY A 99 -8.04 -11.72 6.12
N ILE A 100 -8.42 -10.72 5.31
CA ILE A 100 -7.87 -9.35 5.42
C ILE A 100 -8.34 -8.68 6.72
N TRP A 101 -9.62 -8.78 7.08
CA TRP A 101 -10.13 -8.24 8.35
C TRP A 101 -9.44 -8.86 9.56
N ASP A 102 -9.13 -10.16 9.52
CA ASP A 102 -8.49 -10.86 10.62
C ASP A 102 -7.08 -10.32 10.92
N ILE A 103 -6.33 -9.91 9.90
CA ILE A 103 -4.99 -9.31 10.08
C ILE A 103 -5.06 -8.08 10.99
N TYR A 104 -6.10 -7.25 10.87
CA TYR A 104 -6.26 -6.06 11.71
C TYR A 104 -6.87 -6.39 13.08
N ARG A 105 -7.87 -7.28 13.13
CA ARG A 105 -8.60 -7.63 14.37
C ARG A 105 -7.79 -8.48 15.33
N ASN A 106 -6.99 -9.41 14.81
CA ASN A 106 -6.16 -10.35 15.57
C ASN A 106 -4.68 -10.14 15.25
N SER A 107 -4.28 -8.88 15.10
CA SER A 107 -2.95 -8.46 14.63
C SER A 107 -1.77 -9.05 15.39
N SER A 108 -1.92 -9.40 16.68
CA SER A 108 -0.89 -10.09 17.47
C SER A 108 -0.53 -11.50 16.97
N LEU A 109 -1.36 -12.10 16.12
CA LEU A 109 -1.09 -13.40 15.50
C LEU A 109 -0.30 -13.29 14.18
N TYR A 110 0.14 -12.08 13.82
CA TYR A 110 0.75 -11.81 12.53
C TYR A 110 2.11 -11.13 12.65
N SER A 111 3.06 -11.63 11.87
CA SER A 111 4.35 -10.99 11.63
C SER A 111 4.72 -11.10 10.16
N PHE A 112 5.04 -9.98 9.52
CA PHE A 112 5.35 -9.89 8.08
C PHE A 112 6.24 -8.68 7.77
N GLU A 113 6.85 -8.65 6.58
CA GLU A 113 7.72 -7.54 6.16
C GLU A 113 6.95 -6.35 5.57
N CYS A 114 7.63 -5.20 5.36
CA CYS A 114 6.98 -3.92 5.07
C CYS A 114 6.33 -3.81 3.68
N ALA A 115 6.82 -4.49 2.64
CA ALA A 115 6.15 -4.51 1.33
C ALA A 115 4.80 -5.26 1.40
N THR A 116 4.76 -6.39 2.08
CA THR A 116 3.54 -7.17 2.36
C THR A 116 2.56 -6.32 3.17
N ALA A 117 3.05 -5.52 4.14
CA ALA A 117 2.22 -4.57 4.88
C ALA A 117 1.56 -3.51 3.96
N CYS A 118 2.29 -2.97 2.98
CA CYS A 118 1.72 -2.06 1.98
C CYS A 118 0.60 -2.73 1.16
N VAL A 119 0.82 -3.96 0.70
CA VAL A 119 -0.18 -4.73 -0.05
C VAL A 119 -1.43 -5.01 0.81
N ILE A 120 -1.26 -5.36 2.08
CA ILE A 120 -2.37 -5.55 3.03
C ILE A 120 -3.16 -4.25 3.20
N ASN A 121 -2.48 -3.10 3.36
CA ASN A 121 -3.13 -1.80 3.46
C ASN A 121 -3.93 -1.45 2.18
N PHE A 122 -3.41 -1.77 0.98
CA PHE A 122 -4.18 -1.60 -0.26
C PHE A 122 -5.46 -2.44 -0.28
N TYR A 123 -5.36 -3.73 0.05
CA TYR A 123 -6.55 -4.58 0.11
C TYR A 123 -7.55 -4.12 1.16
N HIS A 124 -7.09 -3.76 2.36
CA HIS A 124 -7.96 -3.30 3.43
C HIS A 124 -8.66 -1.99 3.07
N ALA A 125 -7.96 -1.04 2.45
CA ALA A 125 -8.56 0.22 2.01
C ALA A 125 -9.66 0.02 0.95
N ILE A 126 -9.43 -0.90 0.01
CA ILE A 126 -10.41 -1.26 -1.02
C ILE A 126 -11.58 -2.02 -0.40
N LEU A 127 -11.31 -2.99 0.48
CA LEU A 127 -12.34 -3.73 1.21
C LEU A 127 -13.27 -2.79 1.97
N ARG A 128 -12.73 -1.75 2.62
CA ARG A 128 -13.52 -0.71 3.29
C ARG A 128 -14.36 0.13 2.34
N GLN A 129 -13.92 0.30 1.09
CA GLN A 129 -14.65 1.07 0.08
C GLN A 129 -15.78 0.27 -0.59
N ILE A 130 -15.52 -0.99 -0.93
CA ILE A 130 -16.43 -1.78 -1.78
C ILE A 130 -17.24 -2.83 -1.00
N GLY A 131 -16.87 -3.07 0.26
CA GLY A 131 -17.50 -4.03 1.14
C GLY A 131 -17.16 -5.49 0.83
N ASP A 132 -17.48 -6.36 1.80
CA ASP A 132 -17.11 -7.77 1.79
C ASP A 132 -17.63 -8.52 0.54
N HIS A 133 -18.85 -8.23 0.10
CA HIS A 133 -19.45 -8.96 -1.02
C HIS A 133 -18.67 -8.76 -2.32
N LEU A 134 -18.42 -7.51 -2.71
CA LEU A 134 -17.71 -7.21 -3.96
C LEU A 134 -16.23 -7.58 -3.85
N PHE A 135 -15.62 -7.37 -2.69
CA PHE A 135 -14.23 -7.76 -2.44
C PHE A 135 -14.02 -9.28 -2.63
N ASN A 136 -14.90 -10.11 -2.06
CA ASN A 136 -14.83 -11.57 -2.18
C ASN A 136 -15.05 -12.07 -3.61
N LEU A 137 -15.81 -11.33 -4.43
CA LEU A 137 -16.01 -11.68 -5.83
C LEU A 137 -14.77 -11.39 -6.68
N ILE A 138 -14.06 -10.30 -6.39
CA ILE A 138 -12.94 -9.81 -7.20
C ILE A 138 -11.62 -10.47 -6.79
N PHE A 139 -11.31 -10.43 -5.50
CA PHE A 139 -9.99 -10.79 -4.97
C PHE A 139 -9.99 -12.20 -4.42
N GLN A 140 -10.07 -13.20 -5.29
CA GLN A 140 -10.10 -14.62 -4.90
C GLN A 140 -8.68 -15.21 -4.81
N ASN A 141 -8.51 -16.23 -3.96
CA ASN A 141 -7.25 -16.99 -3.80
C ASN A 141 -6.05 -16.09 -3.48
N LEU A 142 -6.21 -15.19 -2.51
CA LEU A 142 -5.17 -14.24 -2.14
C LEU A 142 -3.88 -14.94 -1.69
N TYR A 143 -2.76 -14.44 -2.20
CA TYR A 143 -1.43 -14.78 -1.75
C TYR A 143 -0.69 -13.49 -1.41
N LEU A 144 -0.32 -13.30 -0.16
CA LEU A 144 0.38 -12.11 0.32
C LEU A 144 1.86 -12.42 0.45
N TYR A 145 2.67 -11.85 -0.45
CA TYR A 145 4.11 -12.04 -0.45
C TYR A 145 4.80 -10.85 -1.12
N SER A 146 5.59 -10.09 -0.36
CA SER A 146 6.22 -8.87 -0.86
C SER A 146 5.19 -7.98 -1.57
N TRP A 147 5.51 -7.55 -2.78
CA TRP A 147 4.66 -6.76 -3.66
C TRP A 147 3.77 -7.61 -4.60
N HIS A 148 3.68 -8.93 -4.40
CA HIS A 148 2.77 -9.75 -5.18
C HIS A 148 1.33 -9.35 -4.90
N THR A 149 0.57 -9.15 -5.98
CA THR A 149 -0.81 -8.73 -5.89
C THR A 149 -1.66 -9.50 -6.87
N ASP A 150 -2.94 -9.53 -6.57
CA ASP A 150 -3.97 -9.85 -7.50
C ASP A 150 -3.97 -8.84 -8.66
N SER A 151 -4.13 -9.30 -9.90
CA SER A 151 -4.03 -8.44 -11.07
C SER A 151 -5.07 -7.33 -11.15
N ASP A 152 -6.22 -7.49 -10.50
CA ASP A 152 -7.30 -6.50 -10.50
C ASP A 152 -6.98 -5.33 -9.53
N LEU A 153 -6.00 -5.48 -8.64
CA LEU A 153 -5.54 -4.38 -7.78
C LEU A 153 -4.77 -3.31 -8.57
N GLU A 154 -4.05 -3.75 -9.62
CA GLU A 154 -3.34 -2.91 -10.57
C GLU A 154 -2.51 -1.77 -9.95
N LEU A 155 -1.40 -2.16 -9.30
CA LEU A 155 -0.43 -1.20 -8.78
C LEU A 155 0.39 -0.57 -9.91
N GLN A 156 0.66 0.72 -9.75
CA GLN A 156 1.58 1.49 -10.59
C GLN A 156 2.63 2.15 -9.71
N THR A 157 3.84 2.30 -10.25
CA THR A 157 4.90 3.11 -9.63
C THR A 157 5.55 4.05 -10.63
N PHE A 158 5.81 5.27 -10.18
CA PHE A 158 6.35 6.36 -10.99
C PHE A 158 7.03 7.39 -10.08
N TYR A 159 7.78 8.30 -10.67
CA TYR A 159 8.38 9.42 -9.97
C TYR A 159 7.46 10.64 -10.04
N GLY A 160 7.16 11.27 -8.91
CA GLY A 160 6.24 12.41 -8.88
C GLY A 160 6.11 13.05 -7.50
N ASP A 161 5.13 13.94 -7.37
CA ASP A 161 4.82 14.64 -6.13
C ASP A 161 3.90 13.83 -5.23
N LEU A 162 4.17 13.94 -3.93
CA LEU A 162 3.55 13.12 -2.91
C LEU A 162 2.14 13.60 -2.57
N LEU A 163 1.17 12.68 -2.59
CA LEU A 163 -0.19 12.91 -2.10
C LEU A 163 -0.52 12.00 -0.91
N PRO A 164 -1.32 12.46 0.06
CA PRO A 164 -1.77 11.60 1.15
C PRO A 164 -2.45 10.32 0.61
N GLY A 165 -2.11 9.19 1.22
CA GLY A 165 -2.49 7.84 0.79
C GLY A 165 -1.53 7.18 -0.23
N ASP A 166 -0.53 7.90 -0.75
CA ASP A 166 0.52 7.29 -1.57
C ASP A 166 1.46 6.43 -0.72
N VAL A 167 1.99 5.35 -1.30
CA VAL A 167 3.12 4.61 -0.72
C VAL A 167 4.43 5.12 -1.30
N VAL A 168 5.37 5.45 -0.43
CA VAL A 168 6.71 5.95 -0.76
C VAL A 168 7.79 4.95 -0.35
N TYR A 169 9.02 5.25 -0.74
CA TYR A 169 10.19 4.48 -0.31
C TYR A 169 11.26 5.41 0.29
N PHE A 170 11.66 5.12 1.52
CA PHE A 170 12.88 5.66 2.13
C PHE A 170 14.02 4.74 1.77
N SER A 171 15.09 5.26 1.16
CA SER A 171 16.25 4.48 0.77
C SER A 171 17.36 4.62 1.80
N ASN A 172 17.97 3.50 2.19
CA ASN A 172 19.21 3.45 2.96
C ASN A 172 20.32 2.82 2.09
N PRO A 173 21.03 3.64 1.30
CA PRO A 173 21.96 3.15 0.27
C PRO A 173 23.18 2.41 0.87
N ASP A 174 23.58 2.78 2.07
CA ASP A 174 24.78 2.30 2.75
C ASP A 174 24.42 1.36 3.92
N VAL A 175 23.33 0.61 3.80
CA VAL A 175 22.87 -0.34 4.83
C VAL A 175 23.96 -1.33 5.24
N ASN A 176 24.04 -1.63 6.52
CA ASN A 176 24.89 -2.70 7.05
C ASN A 176 24.42 -4.06 6.50
N PRO A 177 25.28 -4.86 5.84
CA PRO A 177 24.89 -6.15 5.28
C PRO A 177 24.31 -7.15 6.30
N ASN A 178 24.69 -7.05 7.58
CA ASN A 178 24.18 -7.91 8.64
C ASN A 178 22.75 -7.57 9.07
N THR A 179 22.25 -6.40 8.69
CA THR A 179 20.90 -5.93 8.96
C THR A 179 20.23 -5.47 7.66
N PHE A 180 20.39 -6.26 6.61
CA PHE A 180 20.02 -5.93 5.23
C PHE A 180 18.54 -5.55 5.02
N TRP A 181 17.66 -5.88 5.97
CA TRP A 181 16.25 -5.52 5.94
C TRP A 181 16.03 -4.02 6.23
N TYR A 182 17.03 -3.30 6.73
CA TYR A 182 17.02 -1.83 6.83
C TYR A 182 17.60 -1.14 5.57
N ARG A 183 17.61 -1.81 4.42
CA ARG A 183 18.02 -1.22 3.11
C ARG A 183 17.12 -0.07 2.66
N GLY A 184 15.98 0.06 3.30
CA GLY A 184 14.99 1.08 3.11
C GLY A 184 13.72 0.72 3.85
N GLU A 185 12.70 1.55 3.69
CA GLU A 185 11.39 1.33 4.26
C GLU A 185 10.31 1.78 3.29
N ASN A 186 9.32 0.92 3.06
CA ASN A 186 8.10 1.29 2.35
C ASN A 186 7.13 1.92 3.35
N ALA A 187 6.58 3.09 3.04
CA ALA A 187 5.73 3.80 3.99
C ALA A 187 4.50 4.41 3.34
N VAL A 188 3.35 4.38 4.03
CA VAL A 188 2.14 5.11 3.61
C VAL A 188 2.25 6.55 4.09
N PHE A 189 2.15 7.51 3.18
CA PHE A 189 2.11 8.93 3.55
C PHE A 189 0.72 9.31 4.07
N LEU A 190 0.68 9.83 5.30
CA LEU A 190 -0.55 10.18 6.00
C LEU A 190 -0.94 11.66 5.81
N GLY A 191 -0.04 12.47 5.22
CA GLY A 191 -0.16 13.93 5.18
C GLY A 191 0.63 14.61 6.29
N ASN A 192 0.85 15.92 6.16
CA ASN A 192 1.54 16.75 7.16
C ASN A 192 2.90 16.19 7.63
N ASP A 193 3.71 15.72 6.68
CA ASP A 193 5.02 15.10 6.92
C ASP A 193 4.99 13.80 7.75
N LEU A 194 3.84 13.14 7.92
CA LEU A 194 3.73 11.89 8.67
C LEU A 194 3.66 10.67 7.74
N PHE A 195 4.39 9.62 8.12
CA PHE A 195 4.53 8.38 7.36
C PHE A 195 4.36 7.18 8.28
N PHE A 196 3.61 6.18 7.84
CA PHE A 196 3.55 4.88 8.50
C PHE A 196 4.47 3.88 7.80
N GLY A 197 5.52 3.43 8.49
CA GLY A 197 6.38 2.31 8.09
C GLY A 197 6.15 1.11 9.01
N HIS A 198 5.93 -0.09 8.44
CA HIS A 198 5.61 -1.27 9.24
C HIS A 198 6.83 -1.78 9.98
N GLY A 199 6.77 -1.81 11.32
CA GLY A 199 7.90 -2.09 12.21
C GLY A 199 8.57 -0.84 12.78
N ILE A 200 8.36 0.33 12.17
CA ILE A 200 8.83 1.62 12.68
C ILE A 200 7.69 2.41 13.36
N GLY A 201 6.47 2.31 12.82
CA GLY A 201 5.30 3.07 13.25
C GLY A 201 5.12 4.37 12.47
N ILE A 202 4.36 5.31 13.06
CA ILE A 202 4.09 6.62 12.47
C ILE A 202 5.20 7.61 12.88
N LYS A 203 5.91 8.16 11.89
CA LYS A 203 7.08 9.04 12.06
C LYS A 203 7.12 10.16 11.03
N SER A 204 7.85 11.22 11.35
CA SER A 204 8.20 12.24 10.35
C SER A 204 9.19 11.71 9.31
N ALA A 205 9.38 12.41 8.18
CA ALA A 205 10.42 12.03 7.23
C ALA A 205 11.82 12.09 7.86
N GLU A 206 12.07 13.08 8.70
CA GLU A 206 13.33 13.25 9.44
C GLU A 206 13.57 12.07 10.39
N GLU A 207 12.59 11.72 11.22
CA GLU A 207 12.70 10.58 12.15
C GLU A 207 12.90 9.25 11.41
N MET A 208 12.19 9.03 10.28
CA MET A 208 12.40 7.83 9.44
C MET A 208 13.85 7.74 8.94
N ILE A 209 14.41 8.86 8.48
CA ILE A 209 15.80 8.95 7.99
C ILE A 209 16.80 8.70 9.12
N GLU A 210 16.57 9.28 10.30
CA GLU A 210 17.40 9.07 11.49
C GLU A 210 17.46 7.59 11.88
N ILE A 211 16.30 6.93 11.99
CA ILE A 211 16.21 5.50 12.33
C ILE A 211 16.99 4.65 11.31
N LEU A 212 16.78 4.86 10.00
CA LEU A 212 17.50 4.09 8.97
C LEU A 212 19.01 4.35 9.01
N ASN A 213 19.43 5.57 9.35
CA ASN A 213 20.84 5.94 9.45
C ASN A 213 21.59 5.21 10.58
N GLU A 214 20.90 4.72 11.60
CA GLU A 214 21.48 3.88 12.67
C GLU A 214 21.94 2.51 12.16
N PHE A 215 21.34 2.03 11.06
CA PHE A 215 21.62 0.71 10.49
C PHE A 215 22.54 0.76 9.26
N ARG A 216 23.29 1.85 9.09
CA ARG A 216 24.32 1.96 8.05
C ARG A 216 25.57 1.16 8.39
N GLN A 217 26.35 0.85 7.37
CA GLN A 217 27.70 0.33 7.55
C GLN A 217 28.56 1.32 8.36
N PRO A 218 29.51 0.82 9.18
CA PRO A 218 30.38 1.70 9.97
C PRO A 218 31.06 2.76 9.11
N GLN A 219 31.15 3.98 9.63
CA GLN A 219 31.80 5.14 8.99
C GLN A 219 31.11 5.67 7.72
N SER A 220 29.93 5.17 7.34
CA SER A 220 29.16 5.75 6.25
C SER A 220 28.81 7.22 6.52
N THR A 221 29.06 8.07 5.53
CA THR A 221 28.65 9.48 5.50
C THR A 221 27.44 9.72 4.60
N GLN A 222 26.99 8.72 3.84
CA GLN A 222 25.82 8.82 2.97
C GLN A 222 24.54 8.61 3.79
N SER A 223 23.72 9.65 3.89
CA SER A 223 22.44 9.57 4.61
C SER A 223 21.40 8.77 3.83
N SER A 224 20.50 8.13 4.56
CA SER A 224 19.20 7.70 4.07
C SER A 224 18.38 8.91 3.61
N TYR A 225 17.43 8.69 2.71
CA TYR A 225 16.61 9.75 2.13
C TYR A 225 15.25 9.23 1.65
N LEU A 226 14.23 10.09 1.69
CA LEU A 226 12.96 9.86 1.02
C LEU A 226 13.17 9.96 -0.49
N THR A 227 12.82 8.90 -1.22
CA THR A 227 12.80 8.95 -2.69
C THR A 227 11.54 9.68 -3.19
N ASN A 228 11.57 10.16 -4.42
CA ASN A 228 10.38 10.65 -5.13
C ASN A 228 9.61 9.50 -5.83
N LEU A 229 9.87 8.24 -5.47
CA LEU A 229 9.19 7.07 -6.02
C LEU A 229 7.86 6.87 -5.29
N ILE A 230 6.77 6.90 -6.04
CA ILE A 230 5.40 6.71 -5.55
C ILE A 230 4.89 5.36 -6.04
N THR A 231 4.15 4.65 -5.19
CA THR A 231 3.41 3.44 -5.53
C THR A 231 1.96 3.57 -5.05
N ARG A 232 1.00 3.30 -5.93
CA ARG A 232 -0.43 3.33 -5.60
C ARG A 232 -1.26 2.52 -6.63
N PRO A 233 -2.51 2.16 -6.33
CA PRO A 233 -3.41 1.60 -7.32
C PRO A 233 -3.69 2.61 -8.44
N SER A 234 -4.05 2.10 -9.62
CA SER A 234 -4.65 2.96 -10.64
C SER A 234 -6.11 3.24 -10.29
N PHE A 235 -6.39 4.38 -9.64
CA PHE A 235 -7.75 4.69 -9.17
C PHE A 235 -8.80 4.74 -10.29
N SER A 236 -8.45 5.31 -11.44
CA SER A 236 -9.36 5.37 -12.60
C SER A 236 -9.63 3.99 -13.18
N ARG A 237 -8.62 3.13 -13.32
CA ARG A 237 -8.81 1.75 -13.80
C ARG A 237 -9.59 0.92 -12.79
N LEU A 238 -9.30 1.05 -11.50
CA LEU A 238 -10.03 0.38 -10.43
C LEU A 238 -11.50 0.83 -10.40
N TYR A 239 -11.77 2.13 -10.52
CA TYR A 239 -13.14 2.65 -10.62
C TYR A 239 -13.88 2.12 -11.84
N GLN A 240 -13.24 2.14 -13.02
CA GLN A 240 -13.82 1.60 -14.25
C GLN A 240 -14.12 0.10 -14.13
N PHE A 241 -13.19 -0.66 -13.56
CA PHE A 241 -13.36 -2.09 -13.32
C PHE A 241 -14.52 -2.39 -12.38
N LEU A 242 -14.66 -1.63 -11.29
CA LEU A 242 -15.72 -1.81 -10.29
C LEU A 242 -17.11 -1.32 -10.76
N SER A 243 -17.14 -0.28 -11.60
CA SER A 243 -18.39 0.31 -12.11
C SER A 243 -18.98 -0.49 -13.27
N LEU A 244 -18.14 -1.13 -14.09
CA LEU A 244 -18.57 -2.07 -15.10
C LEU A 244 -18.94 -3.39 -14.40
N GLN A 245 -20.22 -3.55 -14.03
CA GLN A 245 -20.78 -4.81 -13.53
C GLN A 245 -20.58 -5.95 -14.54
N ARG A 246 -19.38 -6.55 -14.58
CA ARG A 246 -19.11 -7.75 -15.35
C ARG A 246 -19.68 -8.93 -14.57
N ASN A 247 -20.85 -9.39 -15.01
CA ASN A 247 -21.45 -10.65 -14.60
C ASN A 247 -20.66 -11.88 -15.05
N ASP A 248 -19.57 -11.73 -15.80
CA ASP A 248 -18.80 -12.85 -16.31
C ASP A 248 -17.43 -12.97 -15.66
N ARG A 249 -17.16 -14.20 -15.21
CA ARG A 249 -15.88 -14.77 -14.78
C ARG A 249 -14.85 -14.70 -15.93
N THR A 250 -14.52 -13.51 -16.40
CA THR A 250 -13.54 -13.34 -17.47
C THR A 250 -12.17 -13.77 -16.97
N TYR A 251 -11.45 -14.51 -17.81
CA TYR A 251 -10.07 -14.94 -17.61
C TYR A 251 -9.24 -13.85 -16.93
N LYS A 252 -8.88 -14.09 -15.67
CA LYS A 252 -8.02 -13.21 -14.91
C LYS A 252 -6.59 -13.44 -15.36
N LYS A 253 -5.92 -12.40 -15.84
CA LYS A 253 -4.50 -12.48 -16.15
C LYS A 253 -3.77 -12.75 -14.84
N GLN A 254 -3.24 -13.96 -14.67
CA GLN A 254 -2.44 -14.24 -13.48
C GLN A 254 -1.18 -13.37 -13.53
N GLN A 255 -0.93 -12.62 -12.45
CA GLN A 255 0.37 -12.00 -12.29
C GLN A 255 1.41 -13.11 -12.13
N TYR A 256 2.58 -12.93 -12.75
CA TYR A 256 3.69 -13.81 -12.49
C TYR A 256 4.07 -13.70 -11.00
N LEU A 257 4.33 -14.84 -10.39
CA LEU A 257 4.82 -14.90 -9.02
C LEU A 257 6.34 -15.12 -9.04
N ILE A 258 7.05 -14.37 -8.23
CA ILE A 258 8.48 -14.52 -8.00
C ILE A 258 8.78 -14.46 -6.51
N HIS A 259 9.42 -15.52 -5.98
CA HIS A 259 9.90 -15.57 -4.61
C HIS A 259 11.36 -15.11 -4.55
N HIS A 260 11.58 -13.80 -4.47
CA HIS A 260 12.91 -13.19 -4.46
C HIS A 260 13.56 -13.14 -3.07
N ASN A 261 12.79 -13.37 -2.00
CA ASN A 261 13.24 -13.40 -0.61
C ASN A 261 14.03 -12.14 -0.17
N HIS A 262 13.65 -10.97 -0.68
CA HIS A 262 14.27 -9.69 -0.33
C HIS A 262 13.27 -8.81 0.41
N CYS A 263 13.52 -8.59 1.70
CA CYS A 263 12.70 -7.72 2.54
C CYS A 263 12.95 -6.25 2.20
N SER A 264 11.92 -5.43 2.43
CA SER A 264 12.02 -3.96 2.39
C SER A 264 12.54 -3.42 1.06
N ILE A 265 12.21 -4.09 -0.03
CA ILE A 265 12.47 -3.57 -1.38
C ILE A 265 11.30 -2.68 -1.83
N SER A 266 11.59 -1.70 -2.68
CA SER A 266 10.55 -0.89 -3.32
C SER A 266 9.79 -1.69 -4.37
N TYR A 267 8.59 -1.22 -4.76
CA TYR A 267 7.84 -1.87 -5.84
C TYR A 267 8.61 -1.88 -7.16
N LEU A 268 9.37 -0.81 -7.45
CA LEU A 268 10.23 -0.75 -8.63
C LEU A 268 11.30 -1.87 -8.65
N GLN A 269 11.92 -2.16 -7.49
CA GLN A 269 12.86 -3.28 -7.38
C GLN A 269 12.16 -4.64 -7.54
N HIS A 270 10.94 -4.78 -7.01
CA HIS A 270 10.14 -5.99 -7.25
C HIS A 270 9.86 -6.20 -8.75
N LEU A 271 9.45 -5.16 -9.47
CA LEU A 271 9.23 -5.23 -10.92
C LEU A 271 10.50 -5.60 -11.69
N TYR A 272 11.66 -5.12 -11.24
CA TYR A 272 12.94 -5.53 -11.80
C TYR A 272 13.17 -7.04 -11.64
N PHE A 273 12.91 -7.62 -10.46
CA PHE A 273 12.99 -9.08 -10.30
C PHE A 273 11.96 -9.82 -11.16
N LEU A 274 10.74 -9.29 -11.29
CA LEU A 274 9.66 -9.90 -12.04
C LEU A 274 9.93 -10.00 -13.55
N PHE A 275 10.51 -8.96 -14.14
CA PHE A 275 10.67 -8.84 -15.59
C PHE A 275 12.07 -9.14 -16.13
N LYS A 276 13.10 -9.15 -15.29
CA LYS A 276 14.49 -9.37 -15.73
C LYS A 276 14.86 -10.86 -15.86
N ARG A 277 13.98 -11.62 -16.52
CA ARG A 277 14.27 -12.99 -16.97
C ARG A 277 15.36 -13.01 -18.03
#